data_AF-A0A835WNN0-F1
#
_entry.id   AF-A0A835WNN0-F1
#
_cell.length_a   1.000
_cell.length_b   1.000
_cell.length_c   1.000
_cell.angle_alpha   90.00
_cell.angle_beta   90.00
_cell.angle_gamma   90.00
#
_symmetry.space_group_name_H-M   'P 1'
#
loop_
_entity.id
_entity.type
_entity.pdbx_description
1 polymer ?
#
loop_
_entity_poly.entity_id
_entity_poly.type
_entity_poly.pdbx_seq_one_letter_code
_entity_poly.pdbx_strand_id
1 'polypeptide(L)'
;MEFTGLSDSPKAARKAAERTRQRKKGAFAPRPKQVQLQSLQAKLDELLEQYKAAEAENKRLKERLTLIEVVLPTREHQAKIAAAAGSRGSSGALPRPLQATPAPAGTDGGPGASPGLSPRYPLSPSPSPATGPDAASSVSASTPSGSGQAANNRAGEEAACAQSRSPQPLPGPQLGPPASGGAGLQNLQHPRALASEPPTVLPGQTPPQPQPLSLSLQHAGHAASAAVAVAAKRRPGRRPEAAAPPPQPPPPGDDDGLSAAWRALWMAWVRDAALLIVAHDARPGGGYWLQRLDEACTRLKTQVVQLGLKHPELIADDMPQLNLDTGRLQEPPEGHWRPVALAMRATSAQVAACRAALALYRERMEVVMAERGRLTERLADSMAALGLEQEAEGGGRGRLLSTQQLERTSVEAAAAAAELDANVAAEGRATKIAKDLLSSDMFTALQCARGSMASYPYFPDALAIITEVAKLGG
;
A
#
# COMPACT_ATOMS: atom_id res chain seq x y z
N MET A 1 40.02 34.32 64.22
CA MET A 1 40.21 32.94 64.70
C MET A 1 39.27 32.10 63.86
N GLU A 2 39.66 31.18 62.99
CA GLU A 2 40.75 30.20 63.06
C GLU A 2 41.42 30.04 61.68
N PHE A 3 42.73 29.81 61.70
CA PHE A 3 43.59 29.51 60.56
C PHE A 3 43.80 28.00 60.55
N THR A 4 43.40 27.29 59.50
CA THR A 4 43.84 25.90 59.28
C THR A 4 44.54 25.80 57.93
N GLY A 5 45.82 25.45 58.02
CA GLY A 5 46.78 25.42 56.93
C GLY A 5 46.61 24.22 56.01
N LEU A 6 46.60 24.51 54.70
CA LEU A 6 46.81 23.54 53.63
C LEU A 6 48.32 23.33 53.46
N SER A 7 48.82 22.27 54.07
CA SER A 7 50.16 21.73 53.80
C SER A 7 50.13 20.96 52.48
N ASP A 8 50.41 21.65 51.37
CA ASP A 8 50.66 21.01 50.08
C ASP A 8 51.96 20.20 50.12
N SER A 9 51.81 18.87 50.17
CA SER A 9 52.93 17.93 50.20
C SER A 9 53.35 17.55 48.77
N PRO A 10 54.53 17.97 48.28
CA PRO A 10 54.97 17.75 46.89
C PRO A 10 55.31 16.28 46.54
N LYS A 11 55.09 15.33 47.45
CA LYS A 11 55.34 13.90 47.23
C LYS A 11 54.19 13.18 46.51
N ALA A 12 52.96 13.71 46.52
CA ALA A 12 51.83 13.09 45.82
C ALA A 12 51.89 13.29 44.29
N ALA A 13 52.37 14.45 43.83
CA ALA A 13 52.46 14.77 42.40
C ALA A 13 53.49 13.90 41.64
N ARG A 14 54.61 13.53 42.28
CA ARG A 14 55.62 12.65 41.64
C ARG A 14 55.11 11.22 41.45
N LYS A 15 54.26 10.70 42.33
CA LYS A 15 53.73 9.32 42.23
C LYS A 15 52.66 9.18 41.12
N ALA A 16 51.97 10.27 40.79
CA ALA A 16 51.03 10.30 39.65
C ALA A 16 51.77 10.32 38.30
N ALA A 17 52.87 11.05 38.17
CA ALA A 17 53.64 11.13 36.93
C ALA A 17 54.38 9.81 36.58
N GLU A 18 54.82 9.04 37.58
CA GLU A 18 55.48 7.74 37.38
C GLU A 18 54.50 6.68 36.81
N ARG A 19 53.23 6.70 37.25
CA ARG A 19 52.17 5.80 36.74
C ARG A 19 51.82 6.07 35.27
N THR A 20 51.97 7.29 34.79
CA THR A 20 51.68 7.64 33.39
C THR A 20 52.79 7.18 32.43
N ARG A 21 54.03 7.00 32.90
CA ARG A 21 55.16 6.55 32.06
C ARG A 21 55.22 5.03 31.86
N GLN A 22 54.69 4.22 32.79
CA GLN A 22 54.67 2.75 32.62
C GLN A 22 53.58 2.24 31.67
N ARG A 23 52.57 3.06 31.31
CA ARG A 23 51.50 2.65 30.38
C ARG A 23 51.84 2.80 28.89
N LYS A 24 53.02 3.32 28.52
CA LYS A 24 53.40 3.57 27.10
C LYS A 24 54.33 2.54 26.47
N LYS A 25 54.69 1.46 27.18
CA LYS A 25 55.54 0.39 26.61
C LYS A 25 54.68 -0.85 26.32
N GLY A 26 54.35 -1.06 25.05
CA GLY A 26 54.03 -2.40 24.54
C GLY A 26 52.61 -2.67 24.06
N ALA A 27 51.82 -1.67 23.65
CA ALA A 27 50.64 -1.94 22.84
C ALA A 27 51.10 -2.31 21.42
N PHE A 28 51.49 -3.58 21.21
CA PHE A 28 51.67 -4.12 19.87
C PHE A 28 50.38 -3.87 19.09
N ALA A 29 50.48 -3.12 17.99
CA ALA A 29 49.35 -2.93 17.10
C ALA A 29 48.78 -4.31 16.73
N PRO A 30 47.45 -4.52 16.88
CA PRO A 30 46.85 -5.81 16.59
C PRO A 30 47.17 -6.20 15.16
N ARG A 31 47.57 -7.46 14.95
CA ARG A 31 47.89 -7.96 13.60
C ARG A 31 46.65 -7.76 12.71
N PRO A 32 46.79 -7.44 11.42
CA PRO A 32 45.64 -7.21 10.53
C PRO A 32 44.58 -8.32 10.57
N LYS A 33 45.00 -9.58 10.71
CA LYS A 33 44.11 -10.74 10.89
C LYS A 33 43.28 -10.68 12.17
N GLN A 34 43.85 -10.16 13.27
CA GLN A 34 43.15 -9.99 14.54
C GLN A 34 42.09 -8.88 14.45
N VAL A 35 42.37 -7.79 13.74
CA VAL A 35 41.39 -6.73 13.46
C VAL A 35 40.24 -7.25 12.60
N GLN A 36 40.55 -8.07 11.58
CA GLN A 36 39.52 -8.68 10.73
C GLN A 36 38.62 -9.65 11.52
N LEU A 37 39.20 -10.49 12.39
CA LEU A 37 38.42 -11.38 13.26
C LEU A 37 37.54 -10.61 14.23
N GLN A 38 38.03 -9.52 14.83
CA GLN A 38 37.24 -8.65 15.70
C GLN A 38 36.08 -7.97 14.93
N SER A 39 36.33 -7.52 13.70
CA SER A 39 35.28 -6.95 12.85
C SER A 39 34.21 -7.97 12.46
N LEU A 40 34.60 -9.20 12.13
CA LEU A 40 33.66 -10.28 11.84
C LEU A 40 32.85 -10.69 13.07
N GLN A 41 33.48 -10.74 14.24
CA GLN A 41 32.79 -10.99 15.50
C GLN A 41 31.74 -9.91 15.79
N ALA A 42 32.10 -8.63 15.66
CA ALA A 42 31.16 -7.53 15.85
C ALA A 42 29.97 -7.58 14.88
N LYS A 43 30.20 -7.95 13.61
CA LYS A 43 29.12 -8.14 12.63
C LYS A 43 28.22 -9.34 12.97
N LEU A 44 28.79 -10.42 13.48
CA LEU A 44 28.03 -11.58 13.92
C LEU A 44 27.14 -11.21 15.11
N ASP A 45 27.68 -10.46 16.07
CA ASP A 45 26.93 -9.98 17.24
C ASP A 45 25.79 -9.03 16.82
N GLU A 46 26.04 -8.11 15.89
CA GLU A 46 25.03 -7.20 15.31
C GLU A 46 23.91 -7.98 14.59
N LEU A 47 24.26 -8.96 13.74
CA LEU A 47 23.27 -9.78 13.04
C LEU A 47 22.43 -10.64 14.00
N LEU A 48 23.04 -11.13 15.09
CA LEU A 48 22.31 -11.87 16.12
C LEU A 48 21.34 -10.96 16.88
N GLU A 49 21.69 -9.70 17.12
CA GLU A 49 20.78 -8.71 17.71
C GLU A 49 19.60 -8.39 16.78
N GLN A 50 19.87 -8.17 15.50
CA GLN A 50 18.82 -7.96 14.49
C GLN A 50 17.88 -9.17 14.38
N TYR A 51 18.42 -10.39 14.39
CA TYR A 51 17.61 -11.62 14.36
C TYR A 51 16.70 -11.73 15.59
N LYS A 52 17.21 -11.44 16.79
CA LYS A 52 16.41 -11.45 18.03
C LYS A 52 15.30 -10.40 18.00
N ALA A 53 15.58 -9.20 17.49
CA ALA A 53 14.57 -8.15 17.33
C ALA A 53 13.45 -8.61 16.37
N ALA A 54 13.81 -9.19 15.23
CA ALA A 54 12.86 -9.73 14.27
C ALA A 54 12.03 -10.89 14.85
N GLU A 55 12.64 -11.77 15.64
CA GLU A 55 11.93 -12.88 16.31
C GLU A 55 10.91 -12.37 17.33
N ALA A 56 11.25 -11.34 18.11
CA ALA A 56 10.34 -10.70 19.05
C ALA A 56 9.14 -10.03 18.34
N GLU A 57 9.39 -9.36 17.21
CA GLU A 57 8.32 -8.77 16.40
C GLU A 57 7.43 -9.85 15.78
N ASN A 58 8.01 -10.92 15.24
CA ASN A 58 7.24 -12.05 14.69
C ASN A 58 6.33 -12.69 15.74
N LYS A 59 6.83 -12.86 16.97
CA LYS A 59 6.04 -13.35 18.11
C LYS A 59 4.87 -12.40 18.43
N ARG A 60 5.13 -11.09 18.52
CA ARG A 60 4.08 -10.07 18.76
C ARG A 60 3.01 -10.09 17.66
N LEU A 61 3.41 -10.25 16.41
CA LEU A 61 2.47 -10.32 15.28
C LEU A 61 1.62 -11.60 15.32
N LYS A 62 2.22 -12.74 15.69
CA LYS A 62 1.47 -14.00 15.91
C LYS A 62 0.44 -13.86 17.02
N GLU A 63 0.81 -13.28 18.16
CA GLU A 63 -0.13 -13.01 19.26
C GLU A 63 -1.29 -12.10 18.83
N ARG A 64 -0.99 -11.04 18.06
CA ARG A 64 -2.01 -10.14 17.49
C ARG A 64 -2.93 -10.87 16.51
N LEU A 65 -2.38 -11.75 15.67
CA LEU A 65 -3.16 -12.55 14.73
C LEU A 65 -4.12 -13.49 15.47
N THR A 66 -3.63 -14.22 16.47
CA THR A 66 -4.46 -15.09 17.32
C THR A 66 -5.57 -14.29 18.03
N LEU A 67 -5.27 -13.08 18.52
CA LEU A 67 -6.29 -12.21 19.12
C LEU A 67 -7.36 -11.79 18.10
N ILE A 68 -6.97 -11.48 16.87
CA ILE A 68 -7.91 -11.14 15.79
C ILE A 68 -8.77 -12.36 15.44
N GLU A 69 -8.18 -13.54 15.31
CA GLU A 69 -8.89 -14.81 15.04
C GLU A 69 -9.91 -15.15 16.12
N VAL A 70 -9.64 -14.82 17.39
CA VAL A 70 -10.58 -15.03 18.50
C VAL A 70 -11.66 -13.94 18.56
N VAL A 71 -11.31 -12.68 18.31
CA VAL A 71 -12.23 -11.53 18.45
C VAL A 71 -13.19 -11.41 17.26
N LEU A 72 -12.77 -11.77 16.04
CA LEU A 72 -13.59 -11.64 14.84
C LEU A 72 -14.92 -12.41 14.94
N PRO A 73 -14.95 -13.71 15.32
CA PRO A 73 -16.21 -14.43 15.50
C PRO A 73 -17.14 -13.79 16.53
N THR A 74 -16.59 -13.24 17.62
CA THR A 74 -17.40 -12.55 18.64
C THR A 74 -18.02 -11.27 18.09
N ARG A 75 -17.26 -10.46 17.35
CA ARG A 75 -17.77 -9.24 16.71
C ARG A 75 -18.82 -9.55 15.64
N GLU A 76 -18.61 -10.58 14.83
CA GLU A 76 -19.61 -11.03 13.86
C GLU A 76 -20.90 -11.50 14.54
N HIS A 77 -20.79 -12.23 15.65
CA HIS A 77 -21.95 -12.65 16.42
C HIS A 77 -22.71 -11.47 17.03
N GLN A 78 -21.99 -10.50 17.61
CA GLN A 78 -22.58 -9.26 18.14
C GLN A 78 -23.26 -8.44 17.04
N ALA A 79 -22.64 -8.32 15.85
CA ALA A 79 -23.22 -7.65 14.71
C ALA A 79 -24.51 -8.33 14.23
N LYS A 80 -24.56 -9.67 14.21
CA LYS A 80 -25.78 -10.44 13.89
C LYS A 80 -26.90 -10.20 14.90
N ILE A 81 -26.59 -10.15 16.20
CA ILE A 81 -27.58 -9.83 17.24
C ILE A 81 -28.10 -8.40 17.07
N ALA A 82 -27.22 -7.42 16.84
CA ALA A 82 -27.60 -6.03 16.62
C ALA A 82 -28.50 -5.87 15.39
N ALA A 83 -28.18 -6.56 14.29
CA ALA A 83 -28.99 -6.57 13.08
C ALA A 83 -30.38 -7.19 13.31
N ALA A 84 -30.45 -8.30 14.06
CA ALA A 84 -31.72 -8.95 14.42
C ALA A 84 -32.58 -8.07 15.34
N ALA A 85 -31.97 -7.33 16.27
CA ALA A 85 -32.67 -6.39 17.14
C ALA A 85 -33.22 -5.18 16.36
N GLY A 86 -32.46 -4.62 15.41
CA GLY A 86 -32.90 -3.51 14.56
C GLY A 86 -34.08 -3.88 13.66
N SER A 87 -34.13 -5.11 13.15
CA SER A 87 -35.23 -5.56 12.29
C SER A 87 -36.58 -5.72 13.00
N ARG A 88 -36.61 -5.88 14.33
CA ARG A 88 -37.87 -6.07 15.09
C ARG A 88 -38.50 -4.77 15.59
N GLY A 89 -37.78 -3.64 15.54
CA GLY A 89 -38.27 -2.34 16.03
C GLY A 89 -39.08 -1.50 15.04
N SER A 90 -39.06 -1.85 13.74
CA SER A 90 -39.61 -0.99 12.67
C SER A 90 -41.06 -1.33 12.24
N SER A 91 -41.83 -2.02 13.08
CA SER A 91 -43.26 -2.30 12.83
C SER A 91 -44.20 -1.63 13.84
N GLY A 92 -43.77 -0.51 14.44
CA GLY A 92 -44.64 0.42 15.15
C GLY A 92 -45.14 1.50 14.19
N ALA A 93 -46.32 1.30 13.61
CA ALA A 93 -47.00 2.29 12.78
C ALA A 93 -47.20 3.59 13.55
N LEU A 94 -46.53 4.67 13.11
CA LEU A 94 -46.89 6.04 13.51
C LEU A 94 -48.11 6.48 12.68
N PRO A 95 -49.09 7.16 13.29
CA PRO A 95 -50.29 7.63 12.60
C PRO A 95 -49.93 8.74 11.59
N ARG A 96 -50.32 8.51 10.34
CA ARG A 96 -50.15 9.38 9.18
C ARG A 96 -50.95 10.70 9.37
N PRO A 97 -50.33 11.89 9.26
CA PRO A 97 -51.07 13.14 9.24
C PRO A 97 -51.81 13.31 7.90
N LEU A 98 -53.05 13.77 7.99
CA LEU A 98 -54.00 14.02 6.90
C LEU A 98 -53.42 15.03 5.89
N GLN A 99 -53.27 14.61 4.63
CA GLN A 99 -52.99 15.50 3.50
C GLN A 99 -54.30 15.89 2.81
N ALA A 100 -54.43 17.19 2.58
CA ALA A 100 -55.57 17.85 1.97
C ALA A 100 -55.69 17.57 0.46
N THR A 101 -56.95 17.47 0.05
CA THR A 101 -57.49 17.27 -1.29
C THR A 101 -57.23 18.45 -2.23
N PRO A 102 -56.95 18.20 -3.54
CA PRO A 102 -57.34 19.12 -4.60
C PRO A 102 -58.39 18.50 -5.54
N ALA A 103 -59.29 19.36 -6.00
CA ALA A 103 -60.47 19.09 -6.83
C ALA A 103 -60.13 18.83 -8.32
N PRO A 104 -61.09 18.30 -9.12
CA PRO A 104 -60.87 17.83 -10.48
C PRO A 104 -61.33 18.82 -11.56
N ALA A 105 -60.57 18.87 -12.67
CA ALA A 105 -60.97 19.33 -14.00
C ALA A 105 -59.96 18.70 -14.97
N GLY A 106 -60.25 18.18 -16.15
CA GLY A 106 -61.45 18.05 -16.95
C GLY A 106 -61.03 17.21 -18.17
N THR A 107 -62.00 16.55 -18.78
CA THR A 107 -61.93 15.66 -19.94
C THR A 107 -61.51 16.36 -21.24
N ASP A 108 -60.83 15.62 -22.11
CA ASP A 108 -60.91 15.57 -23.59
C ASP A 108 -59.55 15.06 -24.12
N GLY A 109 -59.38 14.11 -25.04
CA GLY A 109 -60.25 13.43 -25.99
C GLY A 109 -59.37 13.11 -27.22
N GLY A 110 -59.37 11.87 -27.73
CA GLY A 110 -58.89 11.59 -29.09
C GLY A 110 -57.87 10.45 -29.27
N PRO A 111 -58.22 9.35 -29.98
CA PRO A 111 -57.35 8.23 -30.31
C PRO A 111 -56.80 8.29 -31.76
N GLY A 112 -55.64 7.69 -32.01
CA GLY A 112 -55.09 7.57 -33.36
C GLY A 112 -54.06 6.45 -33.48
N ALA A 113 -54.45 5.38 -34.16
CA ALA A 113 -53.68 4.16 -34.39
C ALA A 113 -52.67 4.28 -35.54
N SER A 114 -51.50 3.62 -35.41
CA SER A 114 -51.07 2.49 -36.26
C SER A 114 -49.53 2.37 -36.40
N PRO A 115 -49.01 1.14 -36.54
CA PRO A 115 -47.58 0.83 -36.71
C PRO A 115 -47.17 0.70 -38.19
N GLY A 116 -45.90 0.90 -38.51
CA GLY A 116 -45.36 0.75 -39.87
C GLY A 116 -43.88 0.37 -39.89
N LEU A 117 -43.58 -0.70 -40.63
CA LEU A 117 -42.32 -1.44 -40.72
C LEU A 117 -41.36 -0.89 -41.81
N SER A 118 -40.07 -0.91 -41.49
CA SER A 118 -38.91 -1.31 -42.34
C SER A 118 -38.47 -0.39 -43.53
N PRO A 119 -37.42 -0.74 -44.32
CA PRO A 119 -36.08 -0.13 -44.20
C PRO A 119 -35.49 0.35 -45.56
N ARG A 120 -34.35 1.06 -45.56
CA ARG A 120 -33.23 0.96 -46.57
C ARG A 120 -32.26 2.14 -46.53
N TYR A 121 -30.96 1.82 -46.62
CA TYR A 121 -29.84 2.68 -46.99
C TYR A 121 -29.95 3.18 -48.46
N PRO A 122 -29.20 4.21 -48.90
CA PRO A 122 -27.80 4.02 -49.32
C PRO A 122 -26.81 5.13 -48.91
N LEU A 123 -25.54 4.74 -49.02
CA LEU A 123 -24.29 5.49 -48.87
C LEU A 123 -24.12 6.69 -49.83
N SER A 124 -23.08 7.48 -49.51
CA SER A 124 -22.07 8.13 -50.40
C SER A 124 -22.00 9.68 -50.33
N PRO A 125 -20.87 10.33 -50.72
CA PRO A 125 -19.87 10.80 -49.77
C PRO A 125 -19.40 12.25 -49.98
N SER A 126 -18.41 12.64 -49.17
CA SER A 126 -17.35 13.63 -49.41
C SER A 126 -17.48 15.07 -48.89
N PRO A 127 -16.33 15.69 -48.52
CA PRO A 127 -16.25 16.80 -47.58
C PRO A 127 -16.01 18.15 -48.27
N SER A 128 -16.22 19.24 -47.53
CA SER A 128 -15.50 20.50 -47.74
C SER A 128 -15.45 21.32 -46.46
N PRO A 129 -14.30 21.95 -46.16
CA PRO A 129 -14.10 22.79 -44.99
C PRO A 129 -14.47 24.24 -45.30
N ALA A 130 -15.06 24.96 -44.34
CA ALA A 130 -15.15 26.40 -44.39
C ALA A 130 -14.92 26.99 -42.99
N THR A 131 -13.78 27.65 -42.91
CA THR A 131 -13.30 28.66 -41.98
C THR A 131 -14.37 29.70 -41.61
N GLY A 132 -14.43 30.11 -40.33
CA GLY A 132 -15.21 31.27 -39.91
C GLY A 132 -15.24 31.46 -38.38
N PRO A 133 -14.72 32.56 -37.82
CA PRO A 133 -14.45 32.73 -36.39
C PRO A 133 -15.52 33.53 -35.63
N ASP A 134 -15.33 33.57 -34.31
CA ASP A 134 -15.80 34.55 -33.32
C ASP A 134 -17.31 34.78 -33.13
N ALA A 135 -17.81 34.42 -31.95
CA ALA A 135 -18.70 35.29 -31.17
C ALA A 135 -18.81 34.82 -29.72
N ALA A 136 -18.55 35.76 -28.81
CA ALA A 136 -18.73 35.68 -27.38
C ALA A 136 -20.20 35.54 -26.96
N SER A 137 -20.44 34.86 -25.84
CA SER A 137 -21.43 35.16 -24.78
C SER A 137 -21.39 34.02 -23.76
N SER A 138 -20.88 34.19 -22.54
CA SER A 138 -21.46 34.86 -21.37
C SER A 138 -22.74 34.20 -20.81
N VAL A 139 -22.70 34.06 -19.47
CA VAL A 139 -23.79 33.89 -18.48
C VAL A 139 -24.31 32.46 -18.23
N SER A 140 -23.97 31.88 -17.08
CA SER A 140 -24.86 31.86 -15.89
C SER A 140 -24.34 30.94 -14.79
N ALA A 141 -24.18 31.54 -13.61
CA ALA A 141 -23.99 30.88 -12.34
C ALA A 141 -25.23 30.07 -11.93
N SER A 142 -25.02 28.99 -11.18
CA SER A 142 -26.06 28.36 -10.36
C SER A 142 -25.41 27.77 -9.11
N THR A 143 -25.45 28.54 -8.04
CA THR A 143 -25.40 28.06 -6.65
C THR A 143 -26.53 27.09 -6.37
N PRO A 144 -26.33 26.16 -5.43
CA PRO A 144 -27.31 26.00 -4.37
C PRO A 144 -26.69 26.20 -2.99
N SER A 145 -27.24 27.21 -2.33
CA SER A 145 -27.21 27.47 -0.90
C SER A 145 -27.79 26.28 -0.13
N GLY A 146 -27.10 25.82 0.91
CA GLY A 146 -27.52 24.70 1.76
C GLY A 146 -26.91 24.81 3.15
N SER A 147 -27.41 25.77 3.92
CA SER A 147 -27.18 25.97 5.35
C SER A 147 -27.66 24.76 6.18
N GLY A 148 -26.87 24.32 7.18
CA GLY A 148 -27.44 23.62 8.34
C GLY A 148 -26.47 22.81 9.21
N GLN A 149 -26.03 23.43 10.32
CA GLN A 149 -25.73 22.82 11.64
C GLN A 149 -24.57 21.81 11.73
N ALA A 150 -23.37 22.17 12.22
CA ALA A 150 -23.02 22.56 13.60
C ALA A 150 -23.48 21.56 14.68
N ALA A 151 -22.60 20.62 15.04
CA ALA A 151 -22.55 20.06 16.38
C ALA A 151 -21.09 19.75 16.75
N ASN A 152 -20.64 20.43 17.80
CA ASN A 152 -19.41 20.23 18.53
C ASN A 152 -19.20 18.75 18.91
N ASN A 153 -17.94 18.31 18.99
CA ASN A 153 -17.37 17.91 20.28
C ASN A 153 -15.84 17.80 20.19
N ARG A 154 -15.23 18.47 21.16
CA ARG A 154 -13.80 18.62 21.45
C ARG A 154 -13.56 18.00 22.83
N ALA A 155 -12.31 17.59 23.07
CA ALA A 155 -11.72 17.09 24.33
C ALA A 155 -12.04 15.62 24.64
N GLY A 156 -11.12 14.78 25.10
CA GLY A 156 -9.91 15.00 25.89
C GLY A 156 -9.99 14.09 27.12
N GLU A 157 -8.83 13.77 27.73
CA GLU A 157 -8.64 13.04 29.00
C GLU A 157 -8.74 11.50 28.92
N GLU A 158 -7.64 10.75 29.11
CA GLU A 158 -6.85 10.52 30.33
C GLU A 158 -7.37 9.36 31.20
N ALA A 159 -6.40 8.72 31.84
CA ALA A 159 -6.46 7.47 32.55
C ALA A 159 -7.41 7.46 33.76
N ALA A 160 -8.05 6.30 33.98
CA ALA A 160 -8.03 5.52 35.21
C ALA A 160 -9.31 4.69 35.35
N CYS A 161 -9.18 3.37 35.50
CA CYS A 161 -9.60 2.70 36.73
C CYS A 161 -9.31 1.20 36.67
N ALA A 162 -8.87 0.72 37.82
CA ALA A 162 -8.56 -0.65 38.13
C ALA A 162 -9.84 -1.45 38.44
N GLN A 163 -9.63 -2.77 38.57
CA GLN A 163 -10.43 -3.71 39.36
C GLN A 163 -11.83 -4.05 38.85
N SER A 164 -11.98 -5.25 38.27
CA SER A 164 -13.11 -6.12 38.61
C SER A 164 -12.81 -7.60 38.38
N ARG A 165 -12.69 -8.27 39.53
CA ARG A 165 -13.01 -9.66 39.90
C ARG A 165 -13.30 -10.68 38.78
N SER A 166 -12.51 -11.76 38.81
CA SER A 166 -12.81 -13.07 38.25
C SER A 166 -14.09 -13.69 38.87
N PRO A 167 -14.95 -14.35 38.07
CA PRO A 167 -15.87 -15.36 38.58
C PRO A 167 -15.25 -16.76 38.45
N GLN A 168 -15.42 -17.54 39.51
CA GLN A 168 -15.06 -18.95 39.63
C GLN A 168 -15.89 -19.86 38.70
N PRO A 169 -15.39 -21.07 38.37
CA PRO A 169 -16.13 -22.08 37.61
C PRO A 169 -17.11 -22.86 38.50
N LEU A 170 -18.32 -23.11 37.99
CA LEU A 170 -19.28 -24.07 38.57
C LEU A 170 -19.27 -25.40 37.78
N PRO A 171 -19.55 -26.53 38.44
CA PRO A 171 -19.35 -27.88 37.90
C PRO A 171 -20.51 -28.33 36.99
N GLY A 172 -20.20 -29.21 36.04
CA GLY A 172 -21.12 -29.69 35.00
C GLY A 172 -22.16 -30.71 35.46
N PRO A 173 -22.81 -31.37 34.49
CA PRO A 173 -23.20 -32.76 34.67
C PRO A 173 -22.80 -33.66 33.48
N GLN A 174 -22.32 -34.85 33.83
CA GLN A 174 -22.17 -36.00 32.95
C GLN A 174 -23.54 -36.50 32.48
N LEU A 175 -23.66 -36.83 31.20
CA LEU A 175 -24.66 -37.78 30.69
C LEU A 175 -24.00 -38.65 29.60
N GLY A 176 -24.15 -39.96 29.79
CA GLY A 176 -23.39 -41.02 29.13
C GLY A 176 -23.80 -41.38 27.69
N PRO A 177 -23.19 -42.45 27.14
CA PRO A 177 -23.32 -42.83 25.74
C PRO A 177 -24.49 -43.80 25.51
N PRO A 178 -25.20 -43.71 24.36
CA PRO A 178 -26.02 -44.81 23.91
C PRO A 178 -25.28 -45.70 22.89
N ALA A 179 -25.72 -46.95 22.92
CA ALA A 179 -25.14 -48.14 22.34
C ALA A 179 -25.43 -48.34 20.85
N SER A 180 -24.64 -49.27 20.30
CA SER A 180 -24.90 -50.21 19.21
C SER A 180 -26.34 -50.34 18.66
N GLY A 181 -26.42 -50.27 17.34
CA GLY A 181 -27.52 -50.80 16.52
C GLY A 181 -27.06 -50.95 15.08
N GLY A 182 -27.11 -52.18 14.55
CA GLY A 182 -26.47 -52.58 13.30
C GLY A 182 -27.37 -52.64 12.08
N ALA A 183 -26.89 -53.43 11.10
CA ALA A 183 -27.45 -53.75 9.78
C ALA A 183 -27.38 -52.59 8.77
N GLY A 184 -26.91 -52.72 7.54
CA GLY A 184 -26.58 -53.87 6.70
C GLY A 184 -26.60 -53.37 5.25
N LEU A 185 -26.10 -54.17 4.30
CA LEU A 185 -26.16 -53.98 2.83
C LEU A 185 -25.11 -52.95 2.30
N GLN A 186 -24.30 -53.17 1.27
CA GLN A 186 -24.32 -54.13 0.16
C GLN A 186 -22.90 -54.49 -0.29
N ASN A 187 -22.80 -55.74 -0.68
CA ASN A 187 -21.65 -56.46 -1.19
C ASN A 187 -21.72 -56.43 -2.73
N LEU A 188 -20.73 -55.87 -3.43
CA LEU A 188 -20.53 -56.06 -4.87
C LEU A 188 -19.05 -55.88 -5.20
N GLN A 189 -18.29 -56.96 -5.03
CA GLN A 189 -16.96 -57.14 -5.62
C GLN A 189 -17.09 -58.01 -6.88
N HIS A 190 -16.42 -57.58 -7.95
CA HIS A 190 -16.16 -58.37 -9.15
C HIS A 190 -14.64 -58.45 -9.40
N PRO A 191 -14.18 -59.50 -10.09
CA PRO A 191 -12.89 -60.12 -9.81
C PRO A 191 -11.73 -59.47 -10.58
N ARG A 192 -10.59 -59.33 -9.89
CA ARG A 192 -9.30 -58.94 -10.46
C ARG A 192 -8.55 -60.20 -10.90
N ALA A 193 -8.31 -60.29 -12.21
CA ALA A 193 -7.50 -61.33 -12.83
C ALA A 193 -6.00 -61.16 -12.51
N LEU A 194 -5.34 -62.31 -12.63
CA LEU A 194 -3.97 -62.66 -12.26
C LEU A 194 -2.86 -61.87 -12.99
N ALA A 195 -1.71 -61.87 -12.31
CA ALA A 195 -0.35 -62.03 -12.84
C ALA A 195 0.61 -60.83 -12.74
N SER A 196 1.76 -61.14 -12.13
CA SER A 196 3.11 -60.58 -12.33
C SER A 196 3.66 -59.65 -11.23
N GLU A 197 4.42 -60.25 -10.31
CA GLU A 197 5.59 -59.67 -9.59
C GLU A 197 6.87 -60.35 -10.12
N PRO A 198 8.10 -59.90 -9.82
CA PRO A 198 8.66 -58.54 -9.70
C PRO A 198 10.04 -58.43 -10.45
N PRO A 199 10.86 -57.37 -10.22
CA PRO A 199 12.02 -57.63 -9.36
C PRO A 199 12.40 -56.50 -8.39
N THR A 200 12.69 -56.94 -7.16
CA THR A 200 13.80 -56.60 -6.26
C THR A 200 14.47 -55.22 -6.36
N VAL A 201 14.24 -54.37 -5.36
CA VAL A 201 15.13 -53.27 -4.97
C VAL A 201 15.40 -53.35 -3.46
N LEU A 202 16.68 -53.30 -3.10
CA LEU A 202 17.24 -53.37 -1.75
C LEU A 202 16.91 -52.13 -0.89
N PRO A 203 16.79 -52.26 0.45
CA PRO A 203 16.60 -51.13 1.35
C PRO A 203 17.91 -50.71 2.04
N GLY A 204 18.06 -49.41 2.30
CA GLY A 204 18.99 -48.94 3.33
C GLY A 204 19.47 -47.51 3.15
N GLN A 205 18.74 -46.54 3.73
CA GLN A 205 19.34 -45.44 4.52
C GLN A 205 18.25 -44.56 5.13
N THR A 206 18.21 -44.57 6.46
CA THR A 206 17.45 -43.67 7.33
C THR A 206 18.20 -42.35 7.51
N PRO A 207 17.55 -41.17 7.39
CA PRO A 207 18.15 -39.91 7.79
C PRO A 207 17.95 -39.65 9.30
N PRO A 208 18.93 -39.01 9.98
CA PRO A 208 18.87 -38.76 11.41
C PRO A 208 18.00 -37.55 11.78
N GLN A 209 17.28 -37.71 12.87
CA GLN A 209 16.44 -36.74 13.57
C GLN A 209 17.31 -35.82 14.45
N PRO A 210 17.16 -34.47 14.42
CA PRO A 210 17.83 -33.60 15.37
C PRO A 210 16.98 -33.36 16.63
N GLN A 211 17.62 -33.48 17.79
CA GLN A 211 17.04 -33.18 19.10
C GLN A 211 17.04 -31.67 19.40
N PRO A 212 16.08 -31.15 20.19
CA PRO A 212 16.13 -29.79 20.70
C PRO A 212 16.96 -29.71 21.98
N LEU A 213 18.01 -28.88 21.98
CA LEU A 213 18.69 -28.46 23.20
C LEU A 213 17.93 -27.29 23.84
N SER A 214 17.33 -27.59 24.99
CA SER A 214 16.79 -26.60 25.91
C SER A 214 17.93 -25.93 26.68
N LEU A 215 18.14 -24.62 26.48
CA LEU A 215 18.99 -23.80 27.36
C LEU A 215 18.16 -22.64 27.90
N SER A 216 17.65 -22.85 29.10
CA SER A 216 17.18 -21.80 30.00
C SER A 216 18.35 -20.91 30.40
N LEU A 217 18.22 -19.59 30.25
CA LEU A 217 19.00 -18.65 31.04
C LEU A 217 18.16 -17.43 31.42
N GLN A 218 18.13 -17.19 32.72
CA GLN A 218 17.38 -16.17 33.44
C GLN A 218 18.23 -14.89 33.63
N HIS A 219 17.56 -13.79 34.00
CA HIS A 219 18.08 -12.51 34.51
C HIS A 219 18.75 -11.58 33.47
N ALA A 220 18.70 -10.25 33.55
CA ALA A 220 17.92 -9.27 34.32
C ALA A 220 18.29 -7.88 33.75
N GLY A 221 17.39 -6.90 33.89
CA GLY A 221 17.76 -5.52 34.20
C GLY A 221 18.26 -4.58 33.10
N HIS A 222 17.46 -3.52 32.90
CA HIS A 222 17.86 -2.11 32.72
C HIS A 222 17.47 -1.41 31.42
N ALA A 223 17.04 -0.17 31.66
CA ALA A 223 16.26 0.72 30.83
C ALA A 223 17.09 1.95 30.41
N ALA A 224 16.64 2.62 29.34
CA ALA A 224 16.80 4.03 28.93
C ALA A 224 16.96 4.07 27.40
N SER A 225 16.03 4.59 26.58
CA SER A 225 15.49 5.96 26.46
C SER A 225 16.54 7.00 26.05
N ALA A 226 16.50 7.43 24.77
CA ALA A 226 16.61 8.83 24.35
C ALA A 226 16.35 8.99 22.85
N ALA A 227 15.64 10.06 22.52
CA ALA A 227 15.16 10.44 21.21
C ALA A 227 15.79 11.77 20.74
N VAL A 228 15.40 12.18 19.53
CA VAL A 228 15.34 13.56 19.00
C VAL A 228 16.62 14.12 18.35
N ALA A 229 16.57 14.48 17.06
CA ALA A 229 16.36 15.88 16.63
C ALA A 229 16.72 16.12 15.14
N VAL A 230 15.77 16.77 14.46
CA VAL A 230 15.82 17.37 13.13
C VAL A 230 16.55 18.73 13.19
N ALA A 231 17.25 19.13 12.13
CA ALA A 231 17.67 20.52 11.94
C ALA A 231 17.57 20.95 10.46
N ALA A 232 16.58 21.79 10.18
CA ALA A 232 16.39 22.51 8.92
C ALA A 232 17.34 23.73 8.84
N LYS A 233 17.98 23.94 7.69
CA LYS A 233 18.96 25.02 7.46
C LYS A 233 18.41 26.03 6.45
N ARG A 234 17.99 27.20 6.95
CA ARG A 234 17.65 28.39 6.15
C ARG A 234 18.92 29.05 5.58
N ARG A 235 18.84 29.58 4.36
CA ARG A 235 19.85 30.47 3.73
C ARG A 235 19.25 31.87 3.50
N PRO A 236 20.02 32.95 3.73
CA PRO A 236 19.60 34.32 3.41
C PRO A 236 20.27 34.87 2.13
N GLY A 237 19.60 35.84 1.49
CA GLY A 237 20.25 36.91 0.72
C GLY A 237 20.15 36.83 -0.81
N ARG A 238 19.15 37.51 -1.38
CA ARG A 238 18.94 37.73 -2.83
C ARG A 238 19.65 39.02 -3.26
N ARG A 239 20.53 38.95 -4.26
CA ARG A 239 21.19 40.11 -4.93
C ARG A 239 20.56 40.29 -6.33
N PRO A 240 20.52 41.50 -6.91
CA PRO A 240 19.76 41.76 -8.13
C PRO A 240 20.48 41.26 -9.38
N GLU A 241 19.62 41.01 -10.36
CA GLU A 241 19.70 40.08 -11.47
C GLU A 241 20.41 40.70 -12.68
N ALA A 242 21.61 40.22 -12.99
CA ALA A 242 22.25 40.44 -14.28
C ALA A 242 21.85 39.28 -15.20
N ALA A 243 21.37 39.63 -16.41
CA ALA A 243 20.83 38.72 -17.42
C ALA A 243 21.62 37.40 -17.50
N ALA A 244 21.00 36.34 -17.01
CA ALA A 244 21.59 35.01 -16.96
C ALA A 244 21.74 34.46 -18.40
N PRO A 245 22.88 33.83 -18.73
CA PRO A 245 23.00 33.07 -19.97
C PRO A 245 21.92 31.99 -20.01
N PRO A 246 21.46 31.59 -21.22
CA PRO A 246 20.43 30.56 -21.36
C PRO A 246 20.87 29.31 -20.58
N PRO A 247 19.97 28.71 -19.79
CA PRO A 247 20.31 27.59 -18.93
C PRO A 247 20.93 26.49 -19.80
N GLN A 248 22.20 26.19 -19.56
CA GLN A 248 22.81 25.02 -20.16
C GLN A 248 22.01 23.79 -19.70
N PRO A 249 21.64 22.87 -20.61
CA PRO A 249 20.96 21.66 -20.21
C PRO A 249 21.81 20.96 -19.14
N PRO A 250 21.21 20.50 -18.03
CA PRO A 250 21.96 19.79 -17.01
C PRO A 250 22.73 18.64 -17.66
N PRO A 251 23.98 18.36 -17.24
CA PRO A 251 24.70 17.20 -17.72
C PRO A 251 23.80 15.97 -17.51
N PRO A 252 23.76 15.00 -18.46
CA PRO A 252 22.93 13.81 -18.34
C PRO A 252 23.23 13.16 -16.99
N GLY A 253 22.24 13.19 -16.10
CA GLY A 253 22.39 12.74 -14.72
C GLY A 253 22.58 11.23 -14.68
N ASP A 254 23.20 10.74 -13.61
CA ASP A 254 23.34 9.30 -13.35
C ASP A 254 21.97 8.55 -13.38
N ASP A 255 20.87 9.29 -13.23
CA ASP A 255 19.47 8.82 -13.32
C ASP A 255 19.12 8.17 -14.67
N ASP A 256 19.73 8.64 -15.77
CA ASP A 256 19.52 8.08 -17.11
C ASP A 256 20.05 6.64 -17.22
N GLY A 257 21.17 6.36 -16.53
CA GLY A 257 21.82 5.04 -16.54
C GLY A 257 21.01 3.98 -15.80
N LEU A 258 20.38 4.36 -14.70
CA LEU A 258 19.54 3.47 -13.89
C LEU A 258 18.23 3.14 -14.60
N SER A 259 17.59 4.15 -15.17
CA SER A 259 16.40 3.99 -16.01
C SER A 259 16.68 3.10 -17.22
N ALA A 260 17.86 3.23 -17.85
CA ALA A 260 18.28 2.35 -18.93
C ALA A 260 18.52 0.90 -18.46
N ALA A 261 19.18 0.70 -17.32
CA ALA A 261 19.44 -0.63 -16.75
C ALA A 261 18.15 -1.36 -16.40
N TRP A 262 17.19 -0.65 -15.79
CA TRP A 262 15.88 -1.19 -15.46
C TRP A 262 15.11 -1.58 -16.73
N ARG A 263 15.08 -0.70 -17.75
CA ARG A 263 14.41 -1.01 -19.03
C ARG A 263 15.02 -2.23 -19.72
N ALA A 264 16.35 -2.33 -19.72
CA ALA A 264 17.06 -3.49 -20.28
C ALA A 264 16.65 -4.78 -19.57
N LEU A 265 16.54 -4.74 -18.24
CA LEU A 265 16.10 -5.87 -17.43
C LEU A 265 14.67 -6.30 -17.77
N TRP A 266 13.75 -5.34 -17.83
CA TRP A 266 12.36 -5.63 -18.14
C TRP A 266 12.19 -6.17 -19.57
N MET A 267 12.88 -5.59 -20.55
CA MET A 267 12.88 -6.11 -21.92
C MET A 267 13.43 -7.54 -22.00
N ALA A 268 14.47 -7.87 -21.23
CA ALA A 268 14.99 -9.23 -21.16
C ALA A 268 13.93 -10.20 -20.60
N TRP A 269 13.23 -9.81 -19.54
CA TRP A 269 12.11 -10.59 -18.99
C TRP A 269 11.00 -10.82 -20.02
N VAL A 270 10.54 -9.77 -20.71
CA VAL A 270 9.46 -9.87 -21.70
C VAL A 270 9.84 -10.86 -22.81
N ARG A 271 11.09 -10.83 -23.28
CA ARG A 271 11.61 -11.78 -24.28
C ARG A 271 11.63 -13.22 -23.75
N ASP A 272 12.19 -13.44 -22.56
CA ASP A 272 12.26 -14.77 -21.94
C ASP A 272 10.85 -15.34 -21.70
N ALA A 273 9.94 -14.52 -21.16
CA ALA A 273 8.55 -14.88 -20.94
C ALA A 273 7.85 -15.27 -22.26
N ALA A 274 8.03 -14.49 -23.33
CA ALA A 274 7.46 -14.80 -24.64
C ALA A 274 7.91 -16.17 -25.17
N LEU A 275 9.21 -16.47 -25.09
CA LEU A 275 9.76 -17.76 -25.53
C LEU A 275 9.20 -18.93 -24.69
N LEU A 276 9.12 -18.76 -23.37
CA LEU A 276 8.63 -19.78 -22.45
C LEU A 276 7.11 -20.01 -22.62
N ILE A 277 6.33 -18.96 -22.86
CA ILE A 277 4.89 -19.06 -23.15
C ILE A 277 4.66 -19.83 -24.45
N VAL A 278 5.38 -19.51 -25.52
CA VAL A 278 5.26 -20.22 -26.81
C VAL A 278 5.63 -21.70 -26.65
N ALA A 279 6.72 -22.00 -25.91
CA ALA A 279 7.14 -23.37 -25.66
C ALA A 279 6.11 -24.16 -24.82
N HIS A 280 5.52 -23.52 -23.82
CA HIS A 280 4.44 -24.08 -23.01
C HIS A 280 3.19 -24.35 -23.86
N ASP A 281 2.76 -23.39 -24.67
CA ASP A 281 1.54 -23.51 -25.49
C ASP A 281 1.70 -24.58 -26.58
N ALA A 282 2.92 -24.79 -27.09
CA ALA A 282 3.22 -25.91 -27.98
C ALA A 282 3.21 -27.29 -27.27
N ARG A 283 3.49 -27.33 -25.96
CA ARG A 283 3.62 -28.58 -25.17
C ARG A 283 3.09 -28.40 -23.72
N PRO A 284 1.75 -28.37 -23.53
CA PRO A 284 1.15 -28.04 -22.24
C PRO A 284 1.28 -29.13 -21.16
N GLY A 285 1.71 -30.36 -21.52
CA GLY A 285 1.79 -31.49 -20.60
C GLY A 285 3.03 -31.53 -19.70
N GLY A 286 4.00 -30.64 -19.89
CA GLY A 286 5.24 -30.62 -19.13
C GLY A 286 5.30 -29.45 -18.15
N GLY A 287 5.21 -29.70 -16.85
CA GLY A 287 5.40 -28.69 -15.81
C GLY A 287 6.77 -27.98 -15.85
N TYR A 288 7.71 -28.52 -16.63
CA TYR A 288 9.03 -27.94 -16.89
C TYR A 288 8.99 -26.46 -17.33
N TRP A 289 8.12 -26.09 -18.28
CA TRP A 289 8.08 -24.72 -18.79
C TRP A 289 7.53 -23.73 -17.76
N LEU A 290 6.58 -24.17 -16.93
CA LEU A 290 6.06 -23.37 -15.82
C LEU A 290 7.15 -23.17 -14.75
N GLN A 291 7.87 -24.23 -14.39
CA GLN A 291 9.01 -24.12 -13.48
C GLN A 291 10.07 -23.14 -14.00
N ARG A 292 10.42 -23.22 -15.29
CA ARG A 292 11.36 -22.26 -15.92
C ARG A 292 10.85 -20.83 -15.89
N LEU A 293 9.55 -20.63 -16.05
CA LEU A 293 8.92 -19.32 -15.97
C LEU A 293 8.97 -18.75 -14.55
N ASP A 294 8.71 -19.59 -13.54
CA ASP A 294 8.86 -19.21 -12.12
C ASP A 294 10.30 -18.85 -11.77
N GLU A 295 11.27 -19.63 -12.24
CA GLU A 295 12.70 -19.32 -12.07
C GLU A 295 13.05 -17.97 -12.70
N ALA A 296 12.59 -17.71 -13.93
CA ALA A 296 12.85 -16.46 -14.64
C ALA A 296 12.17 -15.26 -13.95
N CYS A 297 10.93 -15.42 -13.49
CA CYS A 297 10.20 -14.41 -12.73
C CYS A 297 10.90 -14.11 -11.40
N THR A 298 11.39 -15.13 -10.70
CA THR A 298 12.13 -14.98 -9.45
C THR A 298 13.43 -14.21 -9.67
N ARG A 299 14.20 -14.54 -10.73
CA ARG A 299 15.41 -13.77 -11.09
C ARG A 299 15.10 -12.29 -11.33
N LEU A 300 14.05 -12.00 -12.10
CA LEU A 300 13.61 -10.62 -12.32
C LEU A 300 13.26 -9.93 -11.00
N LYS A 301 12.43 -10.56 -10.16
CA LYS A 301 12.04 -10.00 -8.85
C LYS A 301 13.26 -9.69 -7.99
N THR A 302 14.25 -10.59 -7.92
CA THR A 302 15.50 -10.35 -7.18
C THR A 302 16.26 -9.15 -7.73
N GLN A 303 16.40 -9.04 -9.05
CA GLN A 303 17.11 -7.92 -9.69
C GLN A 303 16.35 -6.59 -9.54
N VAL A 304 15.02 -6.61 -9.68
CA VAL A 304 14.16 -5.44 -9.45
C VAL A 304 14.21 -4.98 -8.01
N VAL A 305 14.21 -5.90 -7.02
CA VAL A 305 14.39 -5.53 -5.61
C VAL A 305 15.77 -4.89 -5.38
N GLN A 306 16.84 -5.44 -5.98
CA GLN A 306 18.19 -4.86 -5.86
C GLN A 306 18.29 -3.47 -6.48
N LEU A 307 17.59 -3.22 -7.61
CA LEU A 307 17.53 -1.90 -8.24
C LEU A 307 16.62 -0.94 -7.45
N GLY A 308 15.42 -1.41 -7.06
CA GLY A 308 14.41 -0.62 -6.37
C GLY A 308 14.78 -0.21 -4.96
N LEU A 309 15.56 -1.03 -4.24
CA LEU A 309 16.12 -0.64 -2.93
C LEU A 309 17.09 0.54 -3.04
N LYS A 310 17.73 0.71 -4.21
CA LYS A 310 18.63 1.84 -4.46
C LYS A 310 17.87 3.07 -4.98
N HIS A 311 16.76 2.83 -5.69
CA HIS A 311 16.01 3.86 -6.42
C HIS A 311 14.49 3.62 -6.32
N PRO A 312 13.87 3.89 -5.15
CA PRO A 312 12.43 3.73 -4.96
C PRO A 312 11.60 4.64 -5.87
N GLU A 313 12.13 5.81 -6.24
CA GLU A 313 11.51 6.81 -7.11
C GLU A 313 11.16 6.25 -8.50
N LEU A 314 12.05 5.41 -9.07
CA LEU A 314 11.84 4.82 -10.39
C LEU A 314 10.57 3.98 -10.41
N ILE A 315 10.34 3.16 -9.37
CA ILE A 315 9.21 2.21 -9.34
C ILE A 315 7.88 2.92 -9.02
N ALA A 316 7.93 3.99 -8.22
CA ALA A 316 6.74 4.66 -7.72
C ALA A 316 6.11 5.61 -8.76
N ASP A 317 6.93 6.45 -9.39
CA ASP A 317 6.41 7.65 -10.08
C ASP A 317 6.50 7.54 -11.61
N ASP A 318 7.59 7.00 -12.16
CA ASP A 318 7.85 7.07 -13.61
C ASP A 318 7.39 5.83 -14.38
N MET A 319 7.39 4.67 -13.73
CA MET A 319 7.25 3.39 -14.43
C MET A 319 5.88 3.14 -15.10
N PRO A 320 4.72 3.47 -14.50
CA PRO A 320 3.42 3.16 -15.11
C PRO A 320 3.19 3.81 -16.48
N GLN A 321 3.88 4.90 -16.79
CA GLN A 321 3.74 5.65 -18.03
C GLN A 321 5.00 5.56 -18.92
N LEU A 322 5.99 4.75 -18.57
CA LEU A 322 7.21 4.66 -19.34
C LEU A 322 7.00 3.75 -20.57
N ASN A 323 7.17 4.31 -21.76
CA ASN A 323 7.31 3.52 -22.98
C ASN A 323 8.74 2.96 -23.04
N LEU A 324 8.84 1.64 -23.03
CA LEU A 324 10.11 0.92 -22.89
C LEU A 324 11.01 1.06 -24.13
N ASP A 325 10.42 1.26 -25.31
CA ASP A 325 11.15 1.42 -26.56
C ASP A 325 11.72 2.83 -26.69
N THR A 326 10.92 3.84 -26.37
CA THR A 326 11.31 5.24 -26.53
C THR A 326 12.04 5.80 -25.32
N GLY A 327 11.86 5.19 -24.14
CA GLY A 327 12.34 5.71 -22.87
C GLY A 327 11.65 6.99 -22.42
N ARG A 328 10.52 7.33 -23.02
CA ARG A 328 9.77 8.55 -22.71
C ARG A 328 8.51 8.20 -21.93
N LEU A 329 8.09 9.12 -21.07
CA LEU A 329 6.76 9.08 -20.46
C LEU A 329 5.72 9.30 -21.56
N GLN A 330 4.93 8.27 -21.80
CA GLN A 330 3.89 8.24 -22.81
C GLN A 330 2.72 7.42 -22.29
N GLU A 331 1.53 7.99 -22.33
CA GLU A 331 0.31 7.28 -21.98
C GLU A 331 -0.01 6.21 -23.04
N PRO A 332 -0.36 4.98 -22.63
CA PRO A 332 -0.78 3.94 -23.56
C PRO A 332 -2.02 4.36 -24.37
N PRO A 333 -2.16 3.95 -25.65
CA PRO A 333 -3.35 4.24 -26.43
C PRO A 333 -4.63 3.75 -25.75
N GLU A 334 -5.75 4.44 -25.98
CA GLU A 334 -7.04 4.02 -25.44
C GLU A 334 -7.37 2.58 -25.89
N GLY A 335 -7.74 1.74 -24.93
CA GLY A 335 -8.02 0.32 -25.17
C GLY A 335 -6.80 -0.60 -25.17
N HIS A 336 -5.57 -0.11 -25.01
CA HIS A 336 -4.34 -0.92 -24.93
C HIS A 336 -4.44 -2.06 -23.90
N TRP A 337 -5.05 -1.79 -22.75
CA TRP A 337 -5.14 -2.74 -21.64
C TRP A 337 -6.14 -3.88 -21.86
N ARG A 338 -7.08 -3.74 -22.81
CA ARG A 338 -8.10 -4.75 -23.06
C ARG A 338 -7.51 -6.04 -23.68
N PRO A 339 -6.68 -5.98 -24.74
CA PRO A 339 -5.91 -7.14 -25.21
C PRO A 339 -5.05 -7.78 -24.12
N VAL A 340 -4.46 -6.98 -23.22
CA VAL A 340 -3.65 -7.49 -22.10
C VAL A 340 -4.49 -8.35 -21.16
N ALA A 341 -5.65 -7.83 -20.74
CA ALA A 341 -6.59 -8.56 -19.90
C ALA A 341 -7.08 -9.86 -20.56
N LEU A 342 -7.39 -9.83 -21.86
CA LEU A 342 -7.77 -11.02 -22.62
C LEU A 342 -6.64 -12.05 -22.70
N ALA A 343 -5.39 -11.61 -22.91
CA ALA A 343 -4.23 -12.49 -22.97
C ALA A 343 -3.98 -13.21 -21.64
N MET A 344 -4.30 -12.59 -20.50
CA MET A 344 -4.19 -13.24 -19.18
C MET A 344 -5.13 -14.44 -19.01
N ARG A 345 -6.19 -14.58 -19.83
CA ARG A 345 -7.17 -15.68 -19.74
C ARG A 345 -7.67 -15.89 -18.30
N ALA A 346 -8.11 -14.80 -17.67
CA ALA A 346 -8.59 -14.84 -16.30
C ALA A 346 -9.82 -15.77 -16.15
N THR A 347 -9.88 -16.53 -15.07
CA THR A 347 -11.05 -17.36 -14.73
C THR A 347 -12.20 -16.50 -14.22
N SER A 348 -13.43 -17.03 -14.23
CA SER A 348 -14.59 -16.32 -13.68
C SER A 348 -14.42 -15.93 -12.20
N ALA A 349 -13.76 -16.78 -11.41
CA ALA A 349 -13.41 -16.49 -10.02
C ALA A 349 -12.40 -15.34 -9.90
N GLN A 350 -11.36 -15.31 -10.73
CA GLN A 350 -10.39 -14.20 -10.79
C GLN A 350 -11.05 -12.89 -11.23
N VAL A 351 -11.97 -12.94 -12.20
CA VAL A 351 -12.75 -11.77 -12.63
C VAL A 351 -13.60 -11.23 -11.48
N ALA A 352 -14.28 -12.10 -10.73
CA ALA A 352 -15.05 -11.70 -9.55
C ALA A 352 -14.16 -11.06 -8.46
N ALA A 353 -12.98 -11.62 -8.20
CA ALA A 353 -12.02 -11.07 -7.27
C ALA A 353 -11.49 -9.69 -7.72
N CYS A 354 -11.21 -9.51 -9.02
CA CYS A 354 -10.83 -8.21 -9.59
C CYS A 354 -11.92 -7.16 -9.39
N ARG A 355 -13.20 -7.50 -9.57
CA ARG A 355 -14.33 -6.58 -9.30
C ARG A 355 -14.39 -6.19 -7.84
N ALA A 356 -14.27 -7.15 -6.92
CA ALA A 356 -14.28 -6.88 -5.49
C ALA A 356 -13.12 -5.96 -5.08
N ALA A 357 -11.92 -6.19 -5.62
CA ALA A 357 -10.76 -5.34 -5.38
C ALA A 357 -10.96 -3.92 -5.93
N LEU A 358 -11.55 -3.77 -7.13
CA LEU A 358 -11.87 -2.45 -7.69
C LEU A 358 -12.93 -1.71 -6.89
N ALA A 359 -13.94 -2.41 -6.38
CA ALA A 359 -14.94 -1.81 -5.52
C ALA A 359 -14.29 -1.23 -4.25
N LEU A 360 -13.42 -2.02 -3.59
CA LEU A 360 -12.67 -1.57 -2.42
C LEU A 360 -11.70 -0.42 -2.74
N TYR A 361 -11.01 -0.47 -3.89
CA TYR A 361 -10.15 0.62 -4.35
C TYR A 361 -10.96 1.91 -4.54
N ARG A 362 -12.11 1.84 -5.23
CA ARG A 362 -12.98 3.01 -5.47
C ARG A 362 -13.50 3.61 -4.17
N GLU A 363 -13.99 2.78 -3.26
CA GLU A 363 -14.46 3.22 -1.93
C GLU A 363 -13.37 4.00 -1.19
N ARG A 364 -12.13 3.48 -1.16
CA ARG A 364 -11.01 4.16 -0.50
C ARG A 364 -10.57 5.42 -1.24
N MET A 365 -10.56 5.37 -2.58
CA MET A 365 -10.12 6.50 -3.40
C MET A 365 -11.12 7.66 -3.34
N GLU A 366 -12.42 7.38 -3.22
CA GLU A 366 -13.45 8.39 -3.03
C GLU A 366 -13.17 9.24 -1.78
N VAL A 367 -12.86 8.60 -0.64
CA VAL A 367 -12.48 9.30 0.59
C VAL A 367 -11.20 10.12 0.41
N VAL A 368 -10.17 9.52 -0.20
CA VAL A 368 -8.89 10.20 -0.45
C VAL A 368 -9.08 11.45 -1.31
N MET A 369 -9.86 11.34 -2.39
CA MET A 369 -10.11 12.45 -3.32
C MET A 369 -10.99 13.54 -2.72
N ALA A 370 -12.01 13.17 -1.92
CA ALA A 370 -12.83 14.12 -1.19
C ALA A 370 -12.01 14.92 -0.16
N GLU A 371 -11.15 14.22 0.60
CA GLU A 371 -10.21 14.88 1.53
C GLU A 371 -9.22 15.77 0.80
N ARG A 372 -8.62 15.31 -0.31
CA ARG A 372 -7.70 16.11 -1.12
C ARG A 372 -8.34 17.41 -1.60
N GLY A 373 -9.58 17.35 -2.09
CA GLY A 373 -10.34 18.53 -2.50
C GLY A 373 -10.45 19.55 -1.36
N ARG A 374 -10.96 19.09 -0.20
CA ARG A 374 -11.10 19.92 1.00
C ARG A 374 -9.77 20.53 1.47
N LEU A 375 -8.69 19.75 1.47
CA LEU A 375 -7.36 20.21 1.89
C LEU A 375 -6.78 21.24 0.93
N THR A 376 -6.99 21.04 -0.37
CA THR A 376 -6.55 21.96 -1.42
C THR A 376 -7.27 23.30 -1.31
N GLU A 377 -8.59 23.28 -1.10
CA GLU A 377 -9.38 24.49 -0.84
C GLU A 377 -8.88 25.23 0.42
N ARG A 378 -8.72 24.51 1.53
CA ARG A 378 -8.20 25.09 2.79
C ARG A 378 -6.80 25.71 2.62
N LEU A 379 -5.92 25.06 1.85
CA LEU A 379 -4.59 25.58 1.56
C LEU A 379 -4.68 26.83 0.67
N ALA A 380 -5.52 26.81 -0.37
CA ALA A 380 -5.75 27.95 -1.25
C ALA A 380 -6.28 29.16 -0.48
N ASP A 381 -7.28 28.97 0.40
CA ASP A 381 -7.83 30.03 1.27
C ASP A 381 -6.74 30.62 2.18
N SER A 382 -5.91 29.77 2.78
CA SER A 382 -4.81 30.20 3.66
C SER A 382 -3.75 30.99 2.89
N MET A 383 -3.41 30.55 1.67
CA MET A 383 -2.45 31.23 0.80
C MET A 383 -3.01 32.55 0.25
N ALA A 384 -4.29 32.62 -0.08
CA ALA A 384 -4.96 33.86 -0.50
C ALA A 384 -4.98 34.89 0.65
N ALA A 385 -5.28 34.44 1.88
CA ALA A 385 -5.22 35.29 3.07
C ALA A 385 -3.80 35.86 3.29
N LEU A 386 -2.75 35.06 3.10
CA LEU A 386 -1.36 35.50 3.18
C LEU A 386 -0.96 36.44 2.03
N GLY A 387 -1.45 36.20 0.81
CA GLY A 387 -1.13 36.99 -0.38
C GLY A 387 -1.72 38.41 -0.35
N LEU A 388 -2.95 38.55 0.15
CA LEU A 388 -3.60 39.87 0.33
C LEU A 388 -2.80 40.78 1.27
N GLU A 389 -2.03 40.22 2.20
CA GLU A 389 -1.17 41.01 3.10
C GLU A 389 0.07 41.55 2.39
N GLN A 390 0.66 40.76 1.48
CA GLN A 390 1.89 41.13 0.80
C GLN A 390 1.67 42.28 -0.19
N GLU A 391 0.48 42.38 -0.79
CA GLU A 391 0.12 43.51 -1.66
C GLU A 391 -0.23 44.79 -0.88
N ALA A 392 -0.80 44.65 0.33
CA ALA A 392 -1.17 45.80 1.18
C ALA A 392 0.05 46.55 1.74
N GLU A 393 1.20 45.88 1.88
CA GLU A 393 2.45 46.49 2.38
C GLU A 393 3.08 47.48 1.38
N GLY A 394 2.76 47.37 0.08
CA GLY A 394 3.29 48.24 -0.99
C GLY A 394 2.50 49.53 -1.24
N GLY A 395 1.23 49.59 -0.82
CA GLY A 395 0.33 50.73 -1.03
C GLY A 395 0.01 51.44 0.27
N GLY A 396 0.82 52.43 0.64
CA GLY A 396 0.72 53.14 1.92
C GLY A 396 -0.70 53.52 2.34
N ARG A 397 -1.08 53.09 3.56
CA ARG A 397 -2.35 53.25 4.28
C ARG A 397 -3.42 52.17 3.99
N GLY A 398 -3.36 51.08 4.74
CA GLY A 398 -4.56 50.25 4.89
C GLY A 398 -4.38 48.96 5.69
N ARG A 399 -4.56 49.06 7.02
CA ARG A 399 -4.94 47.96 7.92
C ARG A 399 -3.92 46.80 8.02
N LEU A 400 -2.91 47.01 8.87
CA LEU A 400 -2.08 45.92 9.40
C LEU A 400 -3.00 44.89 10.06
N LEU A 401 -3.10 43.71 9.46
CA LEU A 401 -3.57 42.54 10.19
C LEU A 401 -2.58 42.31 11.35
N SER A 402 -3.09 41.82 12.48
CA SER A 402 -2.20 41.58 13.62
C SER A 402 -1.18 40.52 13.21
N THR A 403 0.08 40.69 13.64
CA THR A 403 1.14 39.67 13.45
C THR A 403 0.68 38.28 13.89
N GLN A 404 -0.20 38.21 14.88
CA GLN A 404 -0.86 37.00 15.35
C GLN A 404 -1.73 36.32 14.28
N GLN A 405 -2.40 37.06 13.41
CA GLN A 405 -3.23 36.52 12.34
C GLN A 405 -2.38 35.97 11.18
N LEU A 406 -1.27 36.61 10.84
CA LEU A 406 -0.25 36.07 9.93
C LEU A 406 0.33 34.76 10.46
N GLU A 407 0.75 34.74 11.72
CA GLU A 407 1.28 33.51 12.34
C GLU A 407 0.24 32.40 12.30
N ARG A 408 -1.02 32.70 12.65
CA ARG A 408 -2.10 31.71 12.62
C ARG A 408 -2.37 31.17 11.22
N THR A 409 -2.49 32.03 10.21
CA THR A 409 -2.74 31.61 8.81
C THR A 409 -1.57 30.81 8.26
N SER A 410 -0.33 31.17 8.62
CA SER A 410 0.86 30.39 8.23
C SER A 410 0.89 28.99 8.85
N VAL A 411 0.47 28.86 10.12
CA VAL A 411 0.36 27.56 10.81
C VAL A 411 -0.78 26.73 10.20
N GLU A 412 -1.91 27.35 9.86
CA GLU A 412 -3.04 26.67 9.21
C GLU A 412 -2.64 26.16 7.81
N ALA A 413 -1.89 26.93 7.02
CA ALA A 413 -1.35 26.51 5.73
C ALA A 413 -0.36 25.33 5.88
N ALA A 414 0.56 25.40 6.84
CA ALA A 414 1.51 24.32 7.10
C ALA A 414 0.81 23.02 7.56
N ALA A 415 -0.23 23.12 8.37
CA ALA A 415 -1.04 21.98 8.79
C ALA A 415 -1.78 21.34 7.60
N ALA A 416 -2.40 22.16 6.73
CA ALA A 416 -3.07 21.66 5.53
C ALA A 416 -2.10 20.95 4.57
N ALA A 417 -0.88 21.46 4.41
CA ALA A 417 0.16 20.80 3.61
C ALA A 417 0.58 19.44 4.20
N ALA A 418 0.78 19.35 5.51
CA ALA A 418 1.11 18.09 6.17
C ALA A 418 -0.04 17.05 6.09
N GLU A 419 -1.29 17.51 6.18
CA GLU A 419 -2.47 16.67 5.95
C GLU A 419 -2.54 16.19 4.48
N LEU A 420 -2.15 17.03 3.51
CA LEU A 420 -2.09 16.65 2.11
C LEU A 420 -1.03 15.57 1.84
N ASP A 421 0.15 15.68 2.46
CA ASP A 421 1.19 14.64 2.39
C ASP A 421 0.70 13.30 2.96
N ALA A 422 -0.03 13.33 4.09
CA ALA A 422 -0.64 12.14 4.67
C ALA A 422 -1.72 11.53 3.76
N ASN A 423 -2.47 12.37 3.05
CA ASN A 423 -3.46 11.96 2.06
C ASN A 423 -2.80 11.34 0.81
N VAL A 424 -1.66 11.86 0.32
CA VAL A 424 -0.85 11.21 -0.73
C VAL A 424 -0.39 9.82 -0.29
N ALA A 425 0.05 9.67 0.96
CA ALA A 425 0.38 8.35 1.49
C ALA A 425 -0.85 7.41 1.56
N ALA A 426 -2.05 7.94 1.81
CA ALA A 426 -3.30 7.19 1.77
C ALA A 426 -3.67 6.74 0.35
N GLU A 427 -3.48 7.60 -0.64
CA GLU A 427 -3.60 7.26 -2.07
C GLU A 427 -2.69 6.09 -2.43
N GLY A 428 -1.41 6.17 -2.06
CA GLY A 428 -0.44 5.10 -2.30
C GLY A 428 -0.88 3.77 -1.68
N ARG A 429 -1.44 3.78 -0.46
CA ARG A 429 -2.01 2.58 0.19
C ARG A 429 -3.25 2.04 -0.53
N ALA A 430 -4.10 2.91 -1.09
CA ALA A 430 -5.26 2.47 -1.87
C ALA A 430 -4.82 1.81 -3.19
N THR A 431 -3.91 2.45 -3.93
CA THR A 431 -3.35 1.90 -5.18
C THR A 431 -2.57 0.61 -4.95
N LYS A 432 -1.96 0.44 -3.77
CA LYS A 432 -1.26 -0.80 -3.40
C LYS A 432 -2.19 -2.02 -3.42
N ILE A 433 -3.50 -1.88 -3.18
CA ILE A 433 -4.46 -3.00 -3.26
C ILE A 433 -4.44 -3.66 -4.65
N ALA A 434 -4.42 -2.84 -5.70
CA ALA A 434 -4.35 -3.33 -7.08
C ALA A 434 -3.02 -4.04 -7.37
N LYS A 435 -1.91 -3.46 -6.91
CA LYS A 435 -0.57 -4.06 -7.06
C LYS A 435 -0.46 -5.38 -6.29
N ASP A 436 -0.90 -5.41 -5.04
CA ASP A 436 -0.88 -6.58 -4.17
C ASP A 436 -1.69 -7.72 -4.80
N LEU A 437 -2.86 -7.42 -5.39
CA LEU A 437 -3.68 -8.41 -6.08
C LEU A 437 -2.96 -9.07 -7.27
N LEU A 438 -2.30 -8.29 -8.13
CA LEU A 438 -1.52 -8.84 -9.25
C LEU A 438 -0.25 -9.57 -8.81
N SER A 439 0.32 -9.19 -7.66
CA SER A 439 1.50 -9.84 -7.09
C SER A 439 1.17 -11.09 -6.26
N SER A 440 -0.11 -11.27 -5.90
CA SER A 440 -0.60 -12.41 -5.13
C SER A 440 -0.67 -13.68 -5.97
N ASP A 441 -0.83 -14.82 -5.30
CA ASP A 441 -1.02 -16.13 -5.93
C ASP A 441 -2.39 -16.26 -6.63
N MET A 442 -3.19 -15.19 -6.67
CA MET A 442 -4.47 -15.19 -7.37
C MET A 442 -4.31 -15.45 -8.87
N PHE A 443 -3.25 -14.92 -9.50
CA PHE A 443 -2.90 -15.20 -10.88
C PHE A 443 -1.73 -16.18 -10.95
N THR A 444 -1.80 -17.15 -11.87
CA THR A 444 -0.67 -18.05 -12.07
C THR A 444 0.49 -17.31 -12.73
N ALA A 445 1.71 -17.79 -12.53
CA ALA A 445 2.89 -17.21 -13.17
C ALA A 445 2.76 -17.11 -14.70
N LEU A 446 2.08 -18.09 -15.33
CA LEU A 446 1.78 -18.05 -16.76
C LEU A 446 0.87 -16.87 -17.13
N GLN A 447 -0.16 -16.58 -16.33
CA GLN A 447 -1.05 -15.44 -16.57
C GLN A 447 -0.31 -14.11 -16.39
N CYS A 448 0.50 -13.98 -15.34
CA CYS A 448 1.32 -12.80 -15.11
C CYS A 448 2.34 -12.57 -16.23
N ALA A 449 2.96 -13.63 -16.75
CA ALA A 449 3.87 -13.56 -17.87
C ALA A 449 3.16 -13.15 -19.17
N ARG A 450 1.97 -13.69 -19.44
CA ARG A 450 1.14 -13.26 -20.60
C ARG A 450 0.75 -11.79 -20.50
N GLY A 451 0.35 -11.33 -19.31
CA GLY A 451 0.07 -9.92 -19.07
C GLY A 451 1.30 -9.03 -19.30
N SER A 452 2.47 -9.44 -18.79
CA SER A 452 3.74 -8.72 -18.99
C SER A 452 4.15 -8.65 -20.46
N MET A 453 3.97 -9.73 -21.22
CA MET A 453 4.30 -9.77 -22.63
C MET A 453 3.33 -8.92 -23.46
N ALA A 454 2.03 -9.02 -23.17
CA ALA A 454 1.00 -8.27 -23.89
C ALA A 454 1.02 -6.77 -23.58
N SER A 455 1.56 -6.35 -22.42
CA SER A 455 1.64 -4.92 -22.07
C SER A 455 2.67 -4.15 -22.90
N TYR A 456 3.68 -4.85 -23.46
CA TYR A 456 4.74 -4.24 -24.26
C TYR A 456 4.15 -3.42 -25.44
N PRO A 457 4.64 -2.18 -25.69
CA PRO A 457 5.87 -1.58 -25.16
C PRO A 457 5.72 -0.81 -23.84
N TYR A 458 4.58 -0.92 -23.16
CA TYR A 458 4.32 -0.24 -21.89
C TYR A 458 4.57 -1.15 -20.68
N PHE A 459 4.96 -0.54 -19.57
CA PHE A 459 5.02 -1.25 -18.30
C PHE A 459 3.61 -1.59 -17.80
N PRO A 460 3.35 -2.79 -17.25
CA PRO A 460 2.01 -3.16 -16.77
C PRO A 460 1.44 -2.18 -15.74
N ASP A 461 0.36 -1.49 -16.10
CA ASP A 461 -0.45 -0.74 -15.15
C ASP A 461 -1.40 -1.70 -14.45
N ALA A 462 -1.15 -1.91 -13.16
CA ALA A 462 -1.90 -2.83 -12.33
C ALA A 462 -3.40 -2.49 -12.29
N LEU A 463 -3.73 -1.21 -12.13
CA LEU A 463 -5.11 -0.75 -11.97
C LEU A 463 -5.85 -0.84 -13.30
N ALA A 464 -5.19 -0.45 -14.40
CA ALA A 464 -5.79 -0.54 -15.73
C ALA A 464 -6.05 -2.00 -16.15
N ILE A 465 -5.10 -2.91 -15.89
CA ILE A 465 -5.27 -4.34 -16.17
C ILE A 465 -6.42 -4.92 -15.34
N ILE A 466 -6.46 -4.68 -14.03
CA ILE A 466 -7.56 -5.19 -13.17
C ILE A 466 -8.91 -4.62 -13.62
N THR A 467 -8.95 -3.34 -14.01
CA THR A 467 -10.14 -2.69 -14.56
C THR A 467 -10.65 -3.39 -15.81
N GLU A 468 -9.77 -3.75 -16.74
CA GLU A 468 -10.16 -4.47 -17.95
C GLU A 468 -10.52 -5.93 -17.66
N VAL A 469 -9.81 -6.64 -16.77
CA VAL A 469 -10.16 -8.01 -16.36
C VAL A 469 -11.55 -8.05 -15.73
N ALA A 470 -11.90 -7.09 -14.88
CA ALA A 470 -13.21 -7.00 -14.24
C ALA A 470 -14.38 -6.84 -15.24
N LYS A 471 -14.11 -6.24 -16.41
CA LYS A 471 -15.09 -6.05 -17.50
C LYS A 471 -15.32 -7.33 -18.32
N LEU A 472 -14.43 -8.33 -18.27
CA LEU A 472 -14.51 -9.53 -19.14
C LEU A 472 -15.68 -10.48 -18.86
N GLY A 473 -16.31 -10.40 -17.68
CA GLY A 473 -17.41 -11.31 -17.30
C GLY A 473 -18.78 -10.63 -17.23
N GLY A 474 -18.97 -9.52 -17.95
CA GLY A 474 -20.20 -8.74 -17.99
C GLY A 474 -20.98 -8.92 -19.28
#